data_AF-A0A7C7PJ40-F1
#
_entry.id   AF-A0A7C7PJ40-F1
#
_cell.length_a   1.000
_cell.length_b   1.000
_cell.length_c   1.000
_cell.angle_alpha   90.00
_cell.angle_beta   90.00
_cell.angle_gamma   90.00
#
_symmetry.space_group_name_H-M   'P 1'
#
loop_
_entity.id
_entity.type
_entity.pdbx_description
1 polymer ?
#
loop_
_entity_poly.entity_id
_entity_poly.type
_entity_poly.pdbx_seq_one_letter_code
_entity_poly.pdbx_strand_id
1 'polypeptide(L)'
;MSNYKKVVIETYRNTQGGSSKSIRARPVPGQGYDSSMNVECSSGMRKSHPVGTRFLIEAKLTDREGGTPFLYSHYNMPYVVLSDAEAKAYIHKNA
;
A
#
# COMPACT_ATOMS: atom_id res chain seq x y z
N MET A 1 -19.00 -4.16 -9.33
CA MET A 1 -17.76 -4.97 -9.33
C MET A 1 -16.66 -4.18 -8.64
N SER A 2 -16.05 -4.69 -7.58
CA SER A 2 -14.94 -4.00 -6.92
C SER A 2 -13.71 -4.04 -7.85
N ASN A 3 -13.24 -2.88 -8.30
CA ASN A 3 -12.13 -2.77 -9.26
C ASN A 3 -10.79 -2.82 -8.51
N TYR A 4 -10.42 -4.02 -8.06
CA TYR A 4 -9.11 -4.26 -7.46
C TYR A 4 -8.02 -4.19 -8.53
N LYS A 5 -6.93 -3.49 -8.21
CA LYS A 5 -5.74 -3.38 -9.03
C LYS A 5 -4.53 -3.80 -8.23
N LYS A 6 -3.54 -4.36 -8.93
CA LYS A 6 -2.26 -4.69 -8.33
C LYS A 6 -1.45 -3.42 -8.13
N VAL A 7 -1.09 -3.13 -6.89
CA VAL A 7 -0.35 -1.93 -6.49
C VAL A 7 0.83 -2.33 -5.62
N VAL A 8 2.00 -1.76 -5.91
CA VAL A 8 3.19 -1.87 -5.08
C VAL A 8 3.10 -0.83 -3.97
N ILE A 9 3.19 -1.30 -2.73
CA ILE A 9 3.15 -0.45 -1.53
C ILE A 9 4.44 -0.60 -0.74
N GLU A 10 4.75 0.39 0.08
CA GLU A 10 5.88 0.41 1.01
C GLU A 10 5.38 0.68 2.43
N THR A 11 5.94 -0.04 3.41
CA THR A 11 5.66 0.22 4.82
C THR A 11 6.55 1.32 5.37
N TYR A 12 6.00 2.21 6.20
CA TYR A 12 6.75 3.28 6.85
C TYR A 12 6.34 3.43 8.32
N ARG A 13 7.27 3.95 9.15
CA ARG A 13 6.99 4.27 10.55
C ARG A 13 6.17 5.56 10.59
N ASN A 14 5.02 5.50 11.26
CA ASN A 14 4.22 6.68 11.51
C ASN A 14 4.91 7.52 12.60
N THR A 15 5.64 8.56 12.20
CA THR A 15 6.38 9.42 13.13
C THR A 15 5.59 10.66 13.57
N GLN A 16 4.48 11.02 12.89
CA GLN A 16 3.65 12.18 13.24
C GLN A 16 2.16 11.97 12.90
N GLY A 17 1.27 12.25 13.86
CA GLY A 17 -0.13 12.68 13.63
C GLY A 17 -1.23 11.63 13.39
N GLY A 18 -2.20 11.55 14.31
CA GLY A 18 -3.60 11.13 14.06
C GLY A 18 -3.94 9.63 14.07
N SER A 19 -2.96 8.72 14.13
CA SER A 19 -3.26 7.28 14.16
C SER A 19 -2.48 6.52 15.20
N SER A 20 -3.20 5.68 15.95
CA SER A 20 -2.64 4.72 16.91
C SER A 20 -1.77 3.63 16.27
N LYS A 21 -1.75 3.50 14.93
CA LYS A 21 -0.92 2.50 14.24
C LYS A 21 0.48 3.03 14.01
N SER A 22 1.47 2.38 14.63
CA SER A 22 2.90 2.67 14.51
C SER A 22 3.48 2.38 13.12
N ILE A 23 2.89 1.44 12.37
CA ILE A 23 3.32 1.07 11.01
C ILE A 23 2.18 1.29 10.03
N ARG A 24 2.44 2.12 9.03
CA ARG A 24 1.53 2.49 7.94
C ARG A 24 2.08 1.97 6.61
N ALA A 25 1.26 2.04 5.57
CA ALA A 25 1.64 1.71 4.22
C ALA A 25 1.19 2.82 3.26
N ARG A 26 1.98 3.06 2.22
CA ARG A 26 1.74 4.03 1.15
C ARG A 26 2.06 3.42 -0.20
N PRO A 27 1.44 3.85 -1.32
CA PRO A 27 1.84 3.39 -2.64
C PRO A 27 3.23 3.93 -3.00
N VAL A 28 4.01 3.13 -3.71
CA VAL A 28 5.28 3.59 -4.29
C VAL A 28 4.98 4.54 -5.45
N PRO A 29 5.69 5.68 -5.58
CA PRO A 29 5.46 6.62 -6.67
C PRO A 29 5.68 5.99 -8.05
N GLY A 30 5.02 6.54 -9.07
CA GLY A 30 5.11 6.06 -10.46
C GLY A 30 4.00 5.10 -10.89
N GLN A 31 2.98 4.88 -10.05
CA GLN A 31 1.85 3.97 -10.34
C GLN A 31 0.52 4.70 -10.58
N GLY A 32 0.54 6.03 -10.73
CA GLY A 32 -0.67 6.85 -10.85
C GLY A 32 -1.43 7.07 -9.54
N TYR A 33 -0.82 6.74 -8.40
CA TYR A 33 -1.35 6.98 -7.05
C TYR A 33 -0.47 7.98 -6.30
N ASP A 34 -1.09 8.79 -5.43
CA ASP A 34 -0.38 9.75 -4.59
C ASP A 34 0.40 9.03 -3.49
N SER A 35 1.72 9.24 -3.41
CA SER A 35 2.58 8.60 -2.40
C SER A 35 2.32 9.05 -0.96
N SER A 36 1.55 10.12 -0.75
CA SER A 36 1.09 10.59 0.56
C SER A 36 -0.23 9.94 1.00
N MET A 37 -0.94 9.25 0.09
CA MET A 37 -2.21 8.61 0.42
C MET A 37 -2.02 7.40 1.34
N ASN A 38 -3.03 7.12 2.16
CA ASN A 38 -3.03 5.96 3.03
C ASN A 38 -3.41 4.69 2.27
N VAL A 39 -2.75 3.58 2.63
CA VAL A 39 -3.16 2.23 2.23
C VAL A 39 -3.66 1.46 3.45
N GLU A 40 -4.93 1.09 3.42
CA GLU A 40 -5.51 0.15 4.35
C GLU A 40 -5.25 -1.28 3.89
N CYS A 41 -4.45 -2.00 4.68
CA CYS A 41 -4.04 -3.37 4.43
C CYS A 41 -3.90 -4.13 5.76
N SER A 42 -3.67 -5.45 5.68
CA SER A 42 -3.47 -6.31 6.84
C SER A 42 -2.44 -5.74 7.83
N SER A 43 -2.83 -5.65 9.10
CA SER A 43 -1.90 -5.27 10.17
C SER A 43 -0.85 -6.35 10.43
N GLY A 44 -1.21 -7.63 10.23
CA GLY A 44 -0.29 -8.75 10.32
C GLY A 44 0.84 -8.61 9.31
N MET A 45 0.50 -8.43 8.02
CA MET A 45 1.48 -8.18 6.95
C MET A 45 2.47 -7.06 7.30
N ARG A 46 1.97 -5.92 7.78
CA ARG A 46 2.83 -4.77 8.13
C ARG A 46 3.76 -5.01 9.32
N LYS A 47 3.34 -5.85 10.27
CA LYS A 47 4.09 -6.12 11.51
C LYS A 47 5.03 -7.31 11.38
N SER A 48 4.74 -8.24 10.47
CA SER A 48 5.55 -9.45 10.23
C SER A 48 6.83 -9.20 9.42
N HIS A 49 7.00 -7.99 8.87
CA HIS A 49 8.14 -7.63 8.03
C HIS A 49 8.80 -6.32 8.50
N PRO A 50 10.09 -6.10 8.20
CA PRO A 50 10.76 -4.85 8.48
C PRO A 50 10.06 -3.64 7.84
N VAL A 51 10.12 -2.49 8.50
CA VAL A 51 9.66 -1.24 7.91
C VAL A 51 10.52 -0.88 6.69
N GLY A 52 9.89 -0.42 5.61
CA GLY A 52 10.52 -0.16 4.31
C GLY A 52 10.36 -1.33 3.34
N THR A 53 9.80 -2.46 3.78
CA THR A 53 9.50 -3.59 2.90
C THR A 53 8.45 -3.19 1.87
N ARG A 54 8.66 -3.62 0.62
CA ARG A 54 7.72 -3.42 -0.47
C ARG A 54 6.88 -4.66 -0.72
N PHE A 55 5.59 -4.43 -0.98
CA PHE A 55 4.62 -5.49 -1.21
C PHE A 55 3.82 -5.21 -2.46
N LEU A 56 3.62 -6.22 -3.29
CA LEU A 56 2.58 -6.22 -4.31
C LEU A 56 1.29 -6.74 -3.68
N ILE A 57 0.26 -5.91 -3.67
CA ILE A 57 -1.07 -6.24 -3.14
C ILE A 57 -2.15 -5.94 -4.15
N GLU A 58 -3.33 -6.55 -3.98
CA GLU A 58 -4.53 -6.16 -4.69
C GLU A 58 -5.34 -5.17 -3.86
N ALA A 59 -5.44 -3.93 -4.33
CA ALA A 59 -6.15 -2.86 -3.66
C ALA A 59 -7.12 -2.14 -4.61
N LYS A 60 -8.21 -1.62 -4.07
CA LYS A 60 -9.13 -0.74 -4.79
C LYS A 60 -9.02 0.68 -4.26
N LEU A 61 -9.15 1.66 -5.14
CA LEU A 61 -9.31 3.05 -4.74
C LEU A 61 -10.73 3.24 -4.19
N THR A 62 -10.83 3.79 -2.98
CA THR A 62 -12.11 4.06 -2.32
C THR A 62 -11.96 5.33 -1.49
N ASP A 63 -13.09 5.95 -1.18
CA ASP A 63 -13.19 7.05 -0.22
C ASP A 63 -14.23 6.69 0.85
N ARG A 64 -14.27 7.50 1.92
CA ARG A 64 -15.32 7.40 2.94
C ARG A 64 -16.25 8.58 2.75
N GLU A 65 -17.36 8.36 2.05
CA GLU A 65 -18.46 9.33 1.87
C GLU A 65 -17.98 10.71 1.35
N GLY A 66 -17.09 10.72 0.35
CA GLY A 66 -16.52 11.95 -0.21
C GLY A 66 -15.29 12.50 0.54
N GLY A 67 -14.79 11.76 1.54
CA GLY A 67 -13.53 12.07 2.23
C GLY A 67 -12.28 11.82 1.38
N THR A 68 -11.11 11.91 2.02
CA THR A 68 -9.82 11.69 1.34
C THR A 68 -9.74 10.27 0.75
N PRO A 69 -9.45 10.12 -0.55
CA PRO A 69 -9.28 8.81 -1.17
C PRO A 69 -8.13 8.01 -0.55
N PHE A 70 -8.35 6.71 -0.39
CA PHE A 70 -7.36 5.76 0.12
C PHE A 70 -7.43 4.44 -0.65
N LEU A 71 -6.35 3.66 -0.60
CA LEU A 71 -6.31 2.33 -1.17
C LEU A 71 -6.75 1.32 -0.12
N TYR A 72 -7.71 0.47 -0.46
CA TYR A 72 -8.20 -0.58 0.41
C TYR A 72 -7.84 -1.96 -0.15
N SER A 73 -7.14 -2.76 0.65
CA SER A 73 -6.88 -4.18 0.43
C SER A 73 -7.47 -4.97 1.59
N HIS A 74 -8.31 -5.95 1.27
CA HIS A 74 -8.88 -6.82 2.30
C HIS A 74 -7.77 -7.61 3.02
N TYR A 75 -7.92 -7.81 4.33
CA TYR A 75 -6.84 -8.33 5.20
C TYR A 75 -6.41 -9.77 4.87
N ASN A 76 -7.30 -10.55 4.23
CA ASN A 76 -7.06 -11.93 3.81
C ASN A 76 -6.62 -12.04 2.34
N MET A 77 -6.37 -10.92 1.65
CA MET A 77 -5.88 -10.95 0.28
C MET A 77 -4.40 -11.39 0.26
N PRO A 78 -3.99 -12.14 -0.77
CA PRO A 78 -2.59 -12.53 -0.93
C PRO A 78 -1.74 -11.28 -1.18
N TYR A 79 -0.47 -11.37 -0.76
CA TYR A 79 0.54 -10.37 -1.02
C TYR A 79 1.85 -11.03 -1.43
N VAL A 80 2.65 -10.32 -2.21
CA VAL A 80 4.00 -10.76 -2.59
C VAL A 80 5.01 -9.75 -2.07
N VAL A 81 6.04 -10.23 -1.38
CA VAL A 81 7.16 -9.39 -0.93
C VAL A 81 8.09 -9.15 -2.11
N LEU A 82 8.43 -7.89 -2.38
CA LEU A 82 9.32 -7.50 -3.48
C LEU A 82 10.59 -6.86 -2.94
N SER A 83 11.72 -7.16 -3.58
CA SER A 83 12.94 -6.36 -3.47
C SER A 83 12.81 -4.98 -4.13
N ASP A 84 13.74 -4.07 -3.85
CA ASP A 84 13.84 -2.78 -4.53
C ASP A 84 13.85 -2.90 -6.06
N ALA A 85 14.60 -3.87 -6.58
CA ALA A 85 14.73 -4.09 -8.01
C ALA A 85 13.43 -4.60 -8.63
N GLU A 86 12.77 -5.57 -8.00
CA GLU A 86 11.50 -6.14 -8.48
C GLU A 86 10.37 -5.11 -8.43
N ALA A 87 10.29 -4.32 -7.35
CA ALA A 87 9.32 -3.23 -7.23
C ALA A 87 9.48 -2.21 -8.36
N LYS A 88 10.72 -1.74 -8.61
CA LYS A 88 10.99 -0.81 -9.72
C LYS A 88 10.67 -1.40 -11.09
N ALA A 89 11.05 -2.66 -11.32
CA ALA A 89 10.77 -3.36 -12.58
C ALA A 89 9.26 -3.51 -12.81
N TYR A 90 8.49 -3.85 -11.77
CA TYR A 90 7.04 -3.93 -11.87
C TYR A 90 6.42 -2.57 -12.21
N ILE A 91 6.84 -1.50 -11.53
CA ILE A 91 6.33 -0.16 -11.77
C ILE A 91 6.65 0.28 -13.19
N HIS A 92 7.89 0.10 -13.66
CA HIS A 92 8.27 0.49 -15.02
C HIS A 92 7.50 -0.27 -16.11
N LYS A 93 7.19 -1.55 -15.88
CA LYS A 93 6.42 -2.37 -16.83
C LYS A 93 4.93 -1.99 -16.89
N ASN A 94 4.38 -1.40 -15.82
CA ASN A 94 2.95 -1.12 -15.67
C ASN A 94 2.64 0.38 -15.49
N ALA A 95 3.62 1.26 -15.71
CA ALA A 95 3.47 2.71 -15.76
C ALA A 95 3.09 3.14 -17.19
#